data_AF-A0A929BSU0-F1
#
_entry.id   AF-A0A929BSU0-F1
#
_cell.length_a   1.000
_cell.length_b   1.000
_cell.length_c   1.000
_cell.angle_alpha   90.00
_cell.angle_beta   90.00
_cell.angle_gamma   90.00
#
_symmetry.space_group_name_H-M   'P 1'
#
loop_
_entity.id
_entity.type
_entity.pdbx_description
1 polymer ?
#
loop_
_entity_poly.entity_id
_entity_poly.type
_entity_poly.pdbx_seq_one_letter_code
_entity_poly.pdbx_strand_id
1 'polypeptide(L)' 'MVSSLYGIDQERKSIWVYLEVEADGLAGVSLELIAKGRQICNQLGWQLAGLLLGHKLGELAAEGFAYGLDEVWLGDDPL' A
#
# COMPACT_ATOMS: atom_id res chain seq x y z
N MET A 1 -6.46 -0.55 27.50
CA MET A 1 -6.84 -0.80 26.09
C MET A 1 -7.69 0.37 25.66
N VAL A 2 -7.33 1.06 24.58
CA VAL A 2 -8.09 2.22 24.10
C VAL A 2 -9.25 1.71 23.24
N SER A 3 -10.45 2.27 23.45
CA SER A 3 -11.60 2.00 22.61
C SER A 3 -11.37 2.60 21.21
N SER A 4 -11.65 1.82 20.16
CA SER A 4 -11.62 2.34 18.79
C SER A 4 -12.55 3.55 18.67
N LEU A 5 -12.09 4.59 17.98
CA LEU A 5 -12.94 5.74 17.60
C LEU A 5 -13.89 5.41 16.44
N TYR A 6 -13.66 4.29 15.76
CA TYR A 6 -14.43 3.82 14.61
C TYR A 6 -15.26 2.60 14.97
N GLY A 7 -16.52 2.60 14.50
CA GLY A 7 -17.42 1.46 14.61
C GLY A 7 -17.04 0.30 13.70
N ILE A 8 -17.54 -0.89 14.00
CA ILE A 8 -17.29 -2.11 13.20
C ILE A 8 -17.83 -1.95 11.77
N ASP A 9 -18.92 -1.20 11.62
CA ASP A 9 -19.52 -0.83 10.33
C ASP A 9 -18.62 0.05 9.45
N GLN A 10 -17.59 0.67 10.05
CA GLN A 10 -16.61 1.52 9.35
C GLN A 10 -15.27 0.79 9.11
N GLU A 11 -15.19 -0.50 9.45
CA GLU A 11 -13.98 -1.31 9.24
C GLU A 11 -13.68 -1.48 7.74
N ARG A 12 -12.50 -1.04 7.30
CA ARG A 12 -11.96 -1.36 5.97
C ARG A 12 -10.99 -2.53 6.08
N LYS A 13 -11.41 -3.70 5.59
CA LYS A 13 -10.58 -4.92 5.55
C LYS A 13 -9.50 -4.80 4.48
N SER A 14 -8.36 -4.25 4.89
CA SER A 14 -7.20 -4.02 4.03
C SER A 14 -5.89 -4.33 4.74
N ILE A 15 -4.92 -4.84 3.99
CA ILE A 15 -3.52 -4.89 4.41
C ILE A 15 -2.80 -3.72 3.78
N TRP A 16 -1.97 -3.04 4.57
CA TRP A 16 -1.20 -1.89 4.10
C TRP A 16 0.28 -2.28 3.99
N VAL A 17 0.88 -1.88 2.88
CA VAL A 17 2.32 -2.00 2.63
C VAL A 17 2.90 -0.61 2.47
N TYR A 18 3.89 -0.26 3.29
CA TYR A 18 4.71 0.92 3.03
C TYR A 18 5.62 0.66 1.84
N LEU A 19 5.62 1.56 0.88
CA LEU A 19 6.37 1.45 -0.37
C LEU A 19 7.64 2.31 -0.25
N GLU A 20 8.74 1.67 0.12
CA GLU A 20 10.07 2.27 0.02
C GLU A 20 10.45 2.45 -1.46
N VAL A 21 11.11 3.57 -1.75
CA VAL A 21 11.54 3.99 -3.09
C VAL A 21 13.06 4.10 -3.10
N GLU A 22 13.68 3.52 -4.13
CA GLU A 22 15.11 3.64 -4.43
C GLU A 22 15.32 4.46 -5.72
N ALA A 23 16.57 4.65 -6.14
CA ALA A 23 16.90 5.46 -7.32
C ALA A 23 16.19 5.00 -8.61
N ASP A 24 15.91 3.71 -8.73
CA ASP A 24 15.41 3.08 -9.95
C ASP A 24 13.91 2.71 -9.89
N GLY A 25 13.19 3.05 -8.81
CA GLY A 25 11.77 2.69 -8.66
C GLY A 25 11.38 2.25 -7.26
N LEU A 26 10.37 1.39 -7.16
CA LEU A 26 10.03 0.74 -5.90
C LEU A 26 11.17 -0.18 -5.44
N ALA A 27 11.54 -0.09 -4.16
CA ALA A 27 12.56 -0.94 -3.58
C ALA A 27 12.18 -2.42 -3.69
N GLY A 28 13.16 -3.32 -3.83
CA GLY A 28 12.92 -4.75 -3.95
C GLY A 28 12.10 -5.33 -2.79
N VAL A 29 12.33 -4.84 -1.57
CA VAL A 29 11.56 -5.24 -0.38
C VAL A 29 10.08 -4.84 -0.49
N SER A 30 9.77 -3.69 -1.08
CA SER A 30 8.39 -3.26 -1.33
C SER A 30 7.69 -4.25 -2.26
N LEU A 31 8.37 -4.69 -3.32
CA LEU A 31 7.83 -5.66 -4.27
C LEU A 31 7.57 -7.04 -3.63
N GLU A 32 8.49 -7.52 -2.79
CA GLU A 32 8.32 -8.77 -2.03
C GLU A 32 7.11 -8.69 -1.07
N LEU A 33 6.94 -7.55 -0.40
CA LEU A 33 5.82 -7.31 0.50
C LEU A 33 4.49 -7.20 -0.26
N ILE A 34 4.45 -6.56 -1.43
CA ILE A 34 3.26 -6.54 -2.30
C ILE A 34 2.90 -7.99 -2.69
N ALA A 35 3.87 -8.77 -3.17
CA ALA A 35 3.63 -10.14 -3.59
C ALA A 35 3.07 -11.00 -2.45
N LYS A 36 3.65 -10.90 -1.24
CA LYS A 36 3.16 -11.65 -0.08
C LYS A 36 1.80 -11.15 0.41
N GLY A 37 1.63 -9.83 0.46
CA GLY A 37 0.38 -9.19 0.85
C GLY A 37 -0.78 -9.59 -0.07
N ARG A 38 -0.54 -9.65 -1.39
CA ARG A 38 -1.54 -10.06 -2.39
C ARG A 38 -1.98 -11.50 -2.18
N GLN A 39 -1.05 -12.41 -1.89
CA GLN A 39 -1.39 -13.81 -1.56
C GLN A 39 -2.32 -13.89 -0.35
N ILE A 40 -2.02 -13.14 0.72
CA ILE A 40 -2.82 -13.14 1.95
C ILE A 40 -4.19 -12.50 1.70
N CYS A 41 -4.24 -11.37 1.01
CA CYS A 41 -5.48 -10.67 0.68
C CYS A 41 -6.40 -11.53 -0.19
N ASN A 42 -5.85 -12.32 -1.13
CA ASN A 42 -6.62 -13.29 -1.91
C ASN A 42 -7.25 -14.38 -1.04
N GLN A 43 -6.54 -14.86 -0.02
CA GLN A 43 -7.06 -15.89 0.90
C GLN A 43 -8.18 -15.34 1.81
N LEU A 44 -8.08 -14.07 2.20
CA LEU A 44 -9.02 -13.44 3.13
C LEU A 44 -10.16 -12.70 2.43
N GLY A 45 -10.07 -12.47 1.11
CA GLY A 45 -10.98 -11.60 0.36
C GLY A 45 -10.84 -10.13 0.74
N TRP A 46 -9.64 -9.70 1.12
CA TRP A 46 -9.33 -8.32 1.56
C TRP A 46 -8.66 -7.51 0.45
N GLN A 47 -8.56 -6.20 0.65
CA GLN A 47 -7.86 -5.29 -0.26
C GLN A 47 -6.38 -5.14 0.14
N LEU A 48 -5.52 -4.92 -0.84
CA LEU A 48 -4.12 -4.56 -0.61
C LEU A 48 -3.89 -3.10 -0.96
N ALA A 49 -3.52 -2.30 0.04
CA ALA A 49 -3.22 -0.88 -0.11
C ALA A 49 -1.70 -0.64 -0.02
N GLY A 50 -1.17 0.20 -0.90
CA GLY A 50 0.19 0.74 -0.80
C GLY A 50 0.18 2.14 -0.23
N LEU A 51 1.12 2.46 0.66
CA LEU A 51 1.39 3.82 1.13
C LEU A 51 2.72 4.29 0.54
N LEU A 52 2.67 5.34 -0.26
CA LEU A 52 3.84 5.92 -0.94
C LEU A 52 3.98 7.39 -0.50
N LEU A 53 5.15 7.73 0.04
CA LEU A 53 5.46 9.06 0.56
C LEU A 53 6.72 9.58 -0.11
N GLY A 54 6.73 10.84 -0.53
CA GLY A 54 7.87 11.46 -1.22
C GLY A 54 7.45 12.55 -2.19
N HIS A 55 8.20 12.74 -3.28
CA HIS A 55 7.95 13.80 -4.26
C HIS A 55 7.92 13.25 -5.69
N LYS A 56 6.93 13.67 -6.49
CA LYS A 56 6.70 13.23 -7.88
C LYS A 56 6.46 11.72 -8.01
N LEU A 57 5.45 11.23 -7.30
CA LEU A 57 5.21 9.80 -7.09
C LEU A 57 4.28 9.14 -8.13
N GLY A 58 3.80 9.90 -9.13
CA GLY A 58 2.76 9.46 -10.05
C GLY A 58 3.11 8.18 -10.84
N GLU A 59 4.34 8.05 -11.33
CA GLU A 59 4.77 6.86 -12.08
C GLU A 59 4.96 5.63 -11.17
N LEU A 60 5.48 5.85 -9.95
CA LEU A 60 5.65 4.80 -8.94
C LEU A 60 4.32 4.24 -8.45
N ALA A 61 3.28 5.07 -8.38
CA ALA A 61 1.92 4.61 -8.08
C ALA A 61 1.41 3.63 -9.14
N ALA A 62 1.62 3.94 -10.43
CA ALA A 62 1.24 3.09 -11.54
C ALA A 62 1.99 1.74 -11.52
N GLU A 63 3.28 1.78 -11.17
CA GLU A 63 4.09 0.58 -10.93
C GLU A 63 3.48 -0.29 -9.81
N GLY A 64 3.13 0.30 -8.67
CA GLY A 64 2.50 -0.41 -7.56
C GLY A 64 1.20 -1.13 -7.95
N PHE A 65 0.34 -0.49 -8.76
CA PHE A 65 -0.85 -1.14 -9.31
C PHE A 65 -0.50 -2.34 -10.21
N ALA A 66 0.53 -2.22 -11.05
CA ALA A 66 0.98 -3.32 -11.92
C ALA A 66 1.46 -4.55 -11.12
N TYR A 67 1.97 -4.34 -9.90
CA TYR A 67 2.38 -5.42 -9.00
C TYR A 67 1.25 -6.00 -8.13
N GLY A 68 0.02 -5.48 -8.24
CA GLY A 68 -1.17 -6.08 -7.64
C GLY A 68 -1.72 -5.38 -6.40
N LEU A 69 -1.37 -4.11 -6.20
CA LEU A 69 -2.09 -3.23 -5.27
C LEU A 69 -3.50 -2.93 -5.82
N ASP A 70 -4.48 -2.88 -4.91
CA ASP A 70 -5.85 -2.47 -5.23
C ASP A 70 -6.06 -0.96 -5.02
N GLU A 71 -5.30 -0.37 -4.09
CA GLU A 71 -5.36 1.05 -3.73
C GLU A 71 -3.94 1.57 -3.48
N VAL A 72 -3.66 2.82 -3.84
CA VAL A 72 -2.40 3.50 -3.51
C VAL A 72 -2.72 4.85 -2.86
N TRP A 73 -2.18 5.04 -1.66
CA TRP A 73 -2.25 6.28 -0.89
C TRP A 73 -0.97 7.07 -1.11
N LEU A 74 -1.11 8.29 -1.63
CA LEU A 74 0.02 9.17 -1.93
C LEU A 74 0.10 10.30 -0.92
N GLY A 75 1.25 10.44 -0.27
CA GLY A 75 1.72 11.70 0.28
C GLY A 75 2.78 12.26 -0.64
N ASP A 76 2.36 12.97 -1.69
CA ASP A 76 3.25 13.60 -2.67
C ASP A 76 3.46 15.08 -2.31
N ASP A 77 4.61 15.39 -1.73
CA ASP A 77 4.97 16.73 -1.28
C ASP A 77 6.50 16.96 -1.41
N PRO A 78 6.96 18.14 -1.89
CA PRO A 78 8.38 18.45 -2.03
C PRO A 78 9.12 18.81 -0.72
N LEU A 79 8.44 18.95 0.42
CA LEU A 79 8.95 19.55 1.67
C LEU A 79 9.94 18.69 2.47
#